data_AF-A0A7J6U5M6-F1
#
_entry.id   AF-A0A7J6U5M6-F1
#
_cell.length_a   1.000
_cell.length_b   1.000
_cell.length_c   1.000
_cell.angle_alpha   90.00
_cell.angle_beta   90.00
_cell.angle_gamma   90.00
#
_symmetry.space_group_name_H-M   'P 1'
#
loop_
_entity.id
_entity.type
_entity.pdbx_description
1 polymer ?
#
loop_
_entity_poly.entity_id
_entity_poly.type
_entity_poly.pdbx_seq_one_letter_code
_entity_poly.pdbx_strand_id
1 'polypeptide(L)'
;MAGVTGYGFSLYPHNHGHLLYDGLYPIYVSLIRFGYGDLPFNLVVRFEDPRGGRRYLADELFPIFGGGHYSRLNELRSSVYRFEKFVVGSRRMAHRSFKTDTTLPGSYTFENALYLFSGRLLTQYKLDSPHFSERPERSEGCRGVIVDNKRFTGEDRRMLEEIAINSSASLNCTISFLRWDQYSFREQLRLFSQSDVYVSSVGTGMTRAHLLRPGGVVINLGEFISMGDPERFLAGYQDVQFAVGAAYLNVFYYPRKLWNVFGRLRKEPIL
;
A
#
# COMPACT_ATOMS: atom_id res chain seq x y z
N MET A 1 26.47 -15.08 -8.39
CA MET A 1 26.29 -15.23 -6.93
C MET A 1 25.31 -16.36 -6.69
N ALA A 2 25.64 -17.21 -5.74
CA ALA A 2 24.75 -18.14 -5.07
C ALA A 2 23.34 -17.56 -4.84
N GLY A 3 22.29 -18.19 -5.39
CA GLY A 3 20.94 -17.59 -5.42
C GLY A 3 20.17 -17.82 -4.12
N VAL A 4 19.75 -16.74 -3.45
CA VAL A 4 18.77 -16.83 -2.36
C VAL A 4 17.35 -16.85 -2.93
N THR A 5 16.51 -17.75 -2.40
CA THR A 5 15.11 -17.88 -2.81
C THR A 5 14.19 -17.60 -1.64
N GLY A 6 13.31 -16.61 -1.79
CA GLY A 6 12.21 -16.34 -0.87
C GLY A 6 10.99 -17.19 -1.23
N TYR A 7 10.35 -17.75 -0.21
CA TYR A 7 9.10 -18.49 -0.35
C TYR A 7 7.96 -17.85 0.42
N GLY A 8 6.80 -17.79 -0.23
CA GLY A 8 5.57 -17.37 0.42
C GLY A 8 4.31 -17.79 -0.31
N PHE A 9 3.22 -17.25 0.19
CA PHE A 9 1.86 -17.58 -0.21
C PHE A 9 1.11 -16.28 -0.43
N SER A 10 0.32 -16.19 -1.51
CA SER A 10 -0.49 -15.00 -1.77
C SER A 10 -1.92 -15.38 -2.13
N LEU A 11 -2.86 -14.67 -1.51
CA LEU A 11 -4.26 -14.61 -1.93
C LEU A 11 -4.44 -13.47 -2.95
N TYR A 12 -5.57 -13.52 -3.66
CA TYR A 12 -6.03 -12.46 -4.56
C TYR A 12 -4.95 -11.98 -5.54
N PRO A 13 -4.36 -12.87 -6.37
CA PRO A 13 -3.24 -12.54 -7.23
C PRO A 13 -3.56 -11.54 -8.36
N HIS A 14 -4.80 -11.06 -8.41
CA HIS A 14 -5.33 -10.04 -9.31
C HIS A 14 -5.47 -8.66 -8.65
N ASN A 15 -5.00 -8.46 -7.41
CA ASN A 15 -5.04 -7.18 -6.71
C ASN A 15 -3.65 -6.80 -6.20
N HIS A 16 -3.11 -5.69 -6.68
CA HIS A 16 -1.79 -5.20 -6.27
C HIS A 16 -1.65 -5.00 -4.75
N GLY A 17 -2.71 -4.56 -4.05
CA GLY A 17 -2.66 -4.35 -2.59
C GLY A 17 -2.43 -5.67 -1.86
N HIS A 18 -3.23 -6.69 -2.16
CA HIS A 18 -3.06 -8.01 -1.59
C HIS A 18 -1.71 -8.64 -1.98
N LEU A 19 -1.29 -8.51 -3.24
CA LEU A 19 0.02 -9.00 -3.68
C LEU A 19 1.18 -8.43 -2.88
N LEU A 20 1.18 -7.12 -2.67
CA LEU A 20 2.24 -6.43 -1.95
C LEU A 20 2.30 -6.88 -0.48
N TYR A 21 1.16 -7.06 0.21
CA TYR A 21 1.18 -7.19 1.67
C TYR A 21 0.74 -8.53 2.22
N ASP A 22 0.03 -9.34 1.45
CA ASP A 22 -0.35 -10.69 1.85
C ASP A 22 0.80 -11.64 1.55
N GLY A 23 1.45 -11.45 0.39
CA GLY A 23 2.55 -12.27 -0.10
C GLY A 23 3.92 -11.62 0.01
N LEU A 24 4.14 -10.51 -0.70
CA LEU A 24 5.50 -10.04 -0.99
C LEU A 24 6.21 -9.41 0.22
N TYR A 25 5.52 -8.55 0.97
CA TYR A 25 6.09 -7.88 2.14
C TYR A 25 6.54 -8.87 3.23
N PRO A 26 5.75 -9.88 3.63
CA PRO A 26 6.22 -10.92 4.55
C PRO A 26 7.47 -11.66 4.08
N ILE A 27 7.57 -11.96 2.77
CA ILE A 27 8.77 -12.59 2.19
C ILE A 27 9.96 -11.65 2.35
N TYR A 28 9.78 -10.37 2.00
CA TYR A 28 10.84 -9.37 2.06
C TYR A 28 11.33 -9.11 3.50
N VAL A 29 10.43 -9.03 4.48
CA VAL A 29 10.77 -8.90 5.90
C VAL A 29 11.66 -10.07 6.35
N SER A 30 11.33 -11.30 5.95
CA SER A 30 12.17 -12.46 6.25
C SER A 30 13.54 -12.34 5.56
N LEU A 31 13.60 -11.92 4.31
CA LEU A 31 14.87 -11.74 3.59
C LEU A 31 15.77 -10.69 4.25
N ILE A 32 15.22 -9.54 4.68
CA ILE A 32 15.98 -8.53 5.42
C ILE A 32 16.58 -9.12 6.70
N ARG A 33 15.80 -9.88 7.48
CA ARG A 33 16.26 -10.48 8.74
C ARG A 33 17.42 -11.46 8.58
N PHE A 34 17.56 -12.07 7.40
CA PHE A 34 18.68 -12.94 7.06
C PHE A 34 19.79 -12.23 6.28
N GLY A 35 19.75 -10.89 6.17
CA GLY A 35 20.78 -10.10 5.50
C GLY A 35 20.72 -10.10 3.97
N TYR A 36 19.54 -10.36 3.39
CA TYR A 36 19.35 -10.47 1.93
C TYR A 36 18.49 -9.36 1.32
N GLY A 37 18.15 -8.30 2.08
CA GLY A 37 17.23 -7.24 1.65
C GLY A 37 17.67 -6.44 0.41
N ASP A 38 18.97 -6.25 0.24
CA ASP A 38 19.54 -5.41 -0.84
C ASP A 38 19.96 -6.21 -2.07
N LEU A 39 19.96 -7.54 -1.99
CA LEU A 39 20.38 -8.40 -3.08
C LEU A 39 19.20 -8.69 -4.03
N PRO A 40 19.46 -8.99 -5.32
CA PRO A 40 18.51 -9.73 -6.13
C PRO A 40 18.21 -11.09 -5.47
N PHE A 41 16.95 -11.50 -5.50
CA PHE A 41 16.51 -12.78 -4.94
C PHE A 41 15.48 -13.44 -5.84
N ASN A 42 15.48 -14.77 -5.82
CA ASN A 42 14.47 -15.57 -6.49
C ASN A 42 13.21 -15.64 -5.62
N LEU A 43 12.06 -15.90 -6.26
CA LEU A 43 10.78 -16.05 -5.61
C LEU A 43 10.11 -17.35 -6.05
N VAL A 44 9.72 -18.16 -5.07
CA VAL A 44 8.81 -19.29 -5.27
C VAL A 44 7.54 -18.99 -4.50
N VAL A 45 6.41 -18.89 -5.19
CA VAL A 45 5.16 -18.44 -4.57
C VAL A 45 4.02 -19.38 -4.87
N ARG A 46 3.29 -19.76 -3.82
CA ARG A 46 2.02 -20.46 -3.95
C ARG A 46 0.90 -19.44 -4.05
N PHE A 47 0.08 -19.56 -5.09
CA PHE A 47 -1.14 -18.79 -5.21
C PHE A 47 -2.34 -19.65 -4.88
N GLU A 48 -3.29 -19.07 -4.17
CA GLU A 48 -4.67 -19.54 -4.16
C GLU A 48 -5.51 -18.56 -4.95
N ASP A 49 -5.97 -19.02 -6.12
CA ASP A 49 -6.97 -18.32 -6.92
C ASP A 49 -8.23 -19.19 -7.04
N PRO A 50 -9.17 -19.05 -6.10
CA PRO A 50 -10.40 -19.84 -6.13
C PRO A 50 -11.31 -19.50 -7.33
N ARG A 51 -11.04 -18.41 -8.07
CA ARG A 51 -11.88 -17.98 -9.20
C ARG A 51 -11.35 -18.45 -10.55
N GLY A 52 -10.06 -18.75 -10.65
CA GLY A 52 -9.39 -19.18 -11.88
C GLY A 52 -9.46 -18.14 -13.01
N GLY A 53 -8.53 -18.21 -13.97
CA GLY A 53 -8.75 -17.62 -15.29
C GLY A 53 -8.41 -16.13 -15.46
N ARG A 54 -7.60 -15.51 -14.60
CA ARG A 54 -6.99 -14.19 -14.90
C ARG A 54 -5.47 -14.27 -14.94
N ARG A 55 -4.86 -13.49 -15.83
CA ARG A 55 -3.42 -13.19 -15.76
C ARG A 55 -3.14 -12.63 -14.36
N TYR A 56 -2.22 -13.24 -13.63
CA TYR A 56 -1.89 -12.78 -12.29
C TYR A 56 -1.04 -11.52 -12.40
N LEU A 57 -1.45 -10.46 -11.73
CA LEU A 57 -0.61 -9.26 -11.57
C LEU A 57 0.71 -9.62 -10.86
N ALA A 58 0.71 -10.74 -10.12
CA ALA A 58 1.88 -11.32 -9.48
C ALA A 58 3.02 -11.61 -10.49
N ASP A 59 2.70 -12.08 -11.70
CA ASP A 59 3.74 -12.47 -12.67
C ASP A 59 4.44 -11.28 -13.28
N GLU A 60 3.86 -10.09 -13.18
CA GLU A 60 4.51 -8.85 -13.55
C GLU A 60 5.29 -8.31 -12.36
N LEU A 61 4.65 -8.21 -11.19
CA LEU A 61 5.19 -7.51 -10.03
C LEU A 61 6.34 -8.27 -9.36
N PHE A 62 6.19 -9.59 -9.15
CA PHE A 62 7.12 -10.37 -8.35
C PHE A 62 8.51 -10.52 -8.99
N PRO A 63 8.64 -10.85 -10.30
CA PRO A 63 9.96 -10.89 -10.92
C PRO A 63 10.65 -9.52 -10.91
N ILE A 64 9.91 -8.43 -11.11
CA ILE A 64 10.45 -7.07 -11.03
C ILE A 64 10.97 -6.78 -9.61
N PHE A 65 10.15 -7.01 -8.59
CA PHE A 65 10.56 -6.73 -7.20
C PHE A 65 11.73 -7.61 -6.73
N GLY A 66 11.72 -8.90 -7.08
CA GLY A 66 12.78 -9.83 -6.72
C GLY A 66 14.09 -9.57 -7.46
N GLY A 67 14.02 -9.15 -8.73
CA GLY A 67 15.20 -8.97 -9.59
C GLY A 67 15.89 -10.29 -9.94
N GLY A 68 15.31 -11.43 -9.58
CA GLY A 68 15.80 -12.78 -9.84
C GLY A 68 14.75 -13.66 -10.52
N HIS A 69 14.94 -14.98 -10.45
CA HIS A 69 13.99 -15.93 -11.02
C HIS A 69 12.69 -15.96 -10.22
N TYR A 70 11.57 -16.06 -10.93
CA TYR A 70 10.24 -16.20 -10.34
C TYR A 70 9.62 -17.53 -10.79
N SER A 71 9.00 -18.24 -9.86
CA SER A 71 8.30 -19.50 -10.15
C SER A 71 7.05 -19.63 -9.30
N ARG A 72 5.98 -20.14 -9.91
CA ARG A 72 4.77 -20.49 -9.19
C ARG A 72 4.89 -21.90 -8.66
N LEU A 73 4.68 -22.09 -7.36
CA LEU A 73 4.75 -23.41 -6.73
C LEU A 73 3.79 -24.40 -7.40
N ASN A 74 2.60 -23.95 -7.81
CA ASN A 74 1.58 -24.80 -8.42
C ASN A 74 1.96 -25.28 -9.85
N GLU A 75 3.00 -24.72 -10.46
CA GLU A 75 3.46 -25.05 -11.81
C GLU A 75 4.74 -25.87 -11.82
N LEU A 76 5.34 -26.07 -10.64
CA LEU A 76 6.51 -26.90 -10.45
C LEU A 76 6.15 -28.37 -10.66
N ARG A 77 6.75 -29.00 -11.69
CA ARG A 77 6.46 -30.38 -12.13
C ARG A 77 7.42 -31.45 -11.58
N SER A 78 8.59 -31.05 -11.09
CA SER A 78 9.54 -31.99 -10.50
C SER A 78 9.06 -32.42 -9.12
N SER A 79 9.35 -33.65 -8.73
CA SER A 79 9.13 -34.12 -7.36
C SER A 79 10.19 -33.57 -6.39
N VAL A 80 11.35 -33.13 -6.90
CA VAL A 80 12.48 -32.67 -6.09
C VAL A 80 13.06 -31.37 -6.66
N TYR A 81 13.26 -30.40 -5.78
CA TYR A 81 13.91 -29.12 -6.07
C TYR A 81 15.07 -28.90 -5.11
N ARG A 82 16.20 -28.43 -5.63
CA ARG A 82 17.37 -28.05 -4.83
C ARG A 82 17.51 -26.55 -4.83
N PHE A 83 17.60 -25.98 -3.64
CA PHE A 83 17.89 -24.57 -3.42
C PHE A 83 19.22 -24.46 -2.70
N GLU A 84 19.97 -23.41 -2.99
CA GLU A 84 21.18 -23.11 -2.23
C GLU A 84 20.82 -22.48 -0.88
N LYS A 85 19.93 -21.49 -0.91
CA LYS A 85 19.34 -20.86 0.28
C LYS A 85 17.85 -20.68 0.05
N PHE A 86 17.06 -21.13 1.02
CA PHE A 86 15.60 -21.07 0.95
C PHE A 86 15.06 -20.41 2.22
N VAL A 87 14.53 -19.20 2.07
CA VAL A 87 13.98 -18.41 3.16
C VAL A 87 12.47 -18.53 3.14
N VAL A 88 11.92 -19.16 4.18
CA VAL A 88 10.47 -19.31 4.36
C VAL A 88 9.96 -18.15 5.21
N GLY A 89 8.94 -17.46 4.71
CA GLY A 89 8.24 -16.39 5.44
C GLY A 89 7.62 -16.87 6.76
N SER A 90 7.12 -15.93 7.56
CA SER A 90 6.46 -16.21 8.84
C SER A 90 5.12 -16.97 8.75
N ARG A 91 4.67 -17.31 7.53
CA ARG A 91 3.33 -17.84 7.20
C ARG A 91 2.16 -16.94 7.60
N ARG A 92 2.42 -15.69 8.01
CA ARG A 92 1.38 -14.71 8.31
C ARG A 92 1.33 -13.64 7.22
N MET A 93 0.12 -13.25 6.84
CA MET A 93 -0.12 -12.12 5.95
C MET A 93 0.09 -10.82 6.71
N ALA A 94 0.77 -9.84 6.12
CA ALA A 94 1.13 -8.62 6.82
C ALA A 94 -0.10 -7.80 7.24
N HIS A 95 -1.14 -7.75 6.40
CA HIS A 95 -2.38 -7.03 6.70
C HIS A 95 -3.18 -7.61 7.89
N ARG A 96 -2.87 -8.83 8.35
CA ARG A 96 -3.49 -9.46 9.55
C ARG A 96 -2.51 -9.61 10.71
N SER A 97 -1.29 -9.13 10.55
CA SER A 97 -0.21 -9.28 11.53
C SER A 97 0.08 -7.95 12.18
N PHE A 98 -0.75 -7.57 13.15
CA PHE A 98 -0.55 -6.36 13.92
C PHE A 98 0.42 -6.62 15.08
N LYS A 99 1.35 -5.69 15.29
CA LYS A 99 2.05 -5.55 16.57
C LYS A 99 1.20 -4.73 17.54
N THR A 100 1.63 -4.65 18.80
CA THR A 100 0.96 -3.88 19.86
C THR A 100 0.76 -2.40 19.53
N ASP A 101 1.57 -1.85 18.63
CA ASP A 101 1.52 -0.48 18.13
C ASP A 101 0.64 -0.33 16.88
N THR A 102 -0.06 -1.38 16.43
CA THR A 102 -0.90 -1.37 15.21
C THR A 102 -0.10 -1.14 13.92
N THR A 103 1.17 -1.58 13.89
CA THR A 103 2.06 -1.41 12.73
C THR A 103 2.35 -2.71 12.01
N LEU A 104 2.87 -2.61 10.77
CA LEU A 104 3.27 -3.77 9.99
C LEU A 104 4.54 -4.43 10.58
N PRO A 105 4.69 -5.76 10.47
CA PRO A 105 5.86 -6.47 11.00
C PRO A 105 7.17 -5.95 10.42
N GLY A 106 8.06 -5.44 11.26
CA GLY A 106 9.38 -4.96 10.84
C GLY A 106 9.48 -3.45 10.62
N SER A 107 8.36 -2.72 10.70
CA SER A 107 8.35 -1.28 10.33
C SER A 107 9.03 -0.38 11.36
N TYR A 108 8.78 -0.59 12.65
CA TYR A 108 9.39 0.17 13.76
C TYR A 108 10.52 -0.57 14.48
N THR A 109 11.06 -1.63 13.88
CA THR A 109 12.20 -2.35 14.44
C THR A 109 13.48 -2.03 13.67
N PHE A 110 14.62 -2.55 14.12
CA PHE A 110 15.94 -2.27 13.54
C PHE A 110 15.99 -2.56 12.02
N GLU A 111 15.09 -3.40 11.51
CA GLU A 111 14.99 -3.71 10.09
C GLU A 111 14.43 -2.55 9.24
N ASN A 112 13.67 -1.60 9.82
CA ASN A 112 12.95 -0.53 9.10
C ASN A 112 12.28 -1.04 7.80
N ALA A 113 11.64 -2.20 7.89
CA ALA A 113 11.36 -3.04 6.71
C ALA A 113 10.37 -2.40 5.74
N LEU A 114 9.43 -1.57 6.24
CA LEU A 114 8.47 -0.86 5.39
C LEU A 114 9.17 0.18 4.52
N TYR A 115 10.07 0.96 5.11
CA TYR A 115 10.87 1.94 4.39
C TYR A 115 11.74 1.30 3.31
N LEU A 116 12.46 0.23 3.66
CA LEU A 116 13.29 -0.51 2.71
C LEU A 116 12.45 -1.17 1.61
N PHE A 117 11.27 -1.67 1.94
CA PHE A 117 10.35 -2.26 0.97
C PHE A 117 9.85 -1.21 -0.03
N SER A 118 9.44 -0.03 0.45
CA SER A 118 9.02 1.09 -0.40
C SER A 118 10.15 1.55 -1.31
N GLY A 119 11.35 1.74 -0.74
CA GLY A 119 12.54 2.12 -1.50
C GLY A 119 12.91 1.11 -2.57
N ARG A 120 12.94 -0.19 -2.24
CA ARG A 120 13.19 -1.27 -3.21
C ARG A 120 12.14 -1.29 -4.31
N LEU A 121 10.86 -1.16 -3.96
CA LEU A 121 9.76 -1.16 -4.93
C LEU A 121 9.95 -0.03 -5.97
N LEU A 122 10.27 1.18 -5.53
CA LEU A 122 10.55 2.30 -6.43
C LEU A 122 11.79 2.06 -7.29
N THR A 123 12.89 1.62 -6.69
CA THR A 123 14.16 1.35 -7.39
C THR A 123 13.99 0.28 -8.46
N GLN A 124 13.29 -0.83 -8.17
CA GLN A 124 13.07 -1.92 -9.15
C GLN A 124 12.20 -1.48 -10.33
N TYR A 125 11.29 -0.52 -10.12
CA TYR A 125 10.51 0.12 -11.19
C TYR A 125 11.24 1.29 -11.87
N LYS A 126 12.53 1.51 -11.55
CA LYS A 126 13.36 2.58 -12.08
C LYS A 126 12.70 3.95 -11.87
N LEU A 127 12.23 4.18 -10.65
CA LEU A 127 11.65 5.43 -10.20
C LEU A 127 12.56 6.03 -9.12
N ASP A 128 12.58 7.36 -9.04
CA ASP A 128 13.30 8.05 -7.98
C ASP A 128 12.72 7.63 -6.61
N SER A 129 13.61 7.22 -5.71
CA SER A 129 13.25 6.83 -4.36
C SER A 129 13.56 7.96 -3.39
N PRO A 130 12.55 8.71 -2.93
CA PRO A 130 12.76 9.74 -1.91
C PRO A 130 13.21 9.13 -0.57
N HIS A 131 13.05 7.81 -0.39
CA HIS A 131 13.46 7.05 0.79
C HIS A 131 14.97 6.77 0.86
N PHE A 132 15.78 7.23 -0.09
CA PHE A 132 17.24 7.10 0.04
C PHE A 132 17.98 8.44 -0.10
N SER A 133 17.24 9.54 -0.18
CA SER A 133 17.87 10.86 -0.25
C SER A 133 18.27 11.36 1.13
N GLU A 134 19.52 11.77 1.29
CA GLU A 134 20.03 12.43 2.51
C GLU A 134 19.39 13.80 2.75
N ARG A 135 18.80 14.40 1.70
CA ARG A 135 18.03 15.64 1.79
C ARG A 135 16.72 15.46 1.04
N PRO A 136 15.55 15.47 1.71
CA PRO A 136 14.29 15.58 1.00
C PRO A 136 14.28 16.95 0.32
N GLU A 137 14.58 16.99 -0.98
CA GLU A 137 14.39 18.18 -1.79
C GLU A 137 12.89 18.50 -1.76
N ARG A 138 12.56 19.65 -1.16
CA ARG A 138 11.22 20.20 -1.24
C ARG A 138 10.87 20.33 -2.71
N SER A 139 9.75 19.72 -3.10
CA SER A 139 9.16 19.93 -4.41
C SER A 139 8.92 21.43 -4.61
N GLU A 140 9.19 21.93 -5.82
CA GLU A 140 8.64 23.20 -6.27
C GLU A 140 7.12 23.03 -6.38
N GLY A 141 6.41 23.40 -5.31
CA GLY A 141 4.95 23.31 -5.20
C GLY A 141 4.43 22.02 -4.56
N CYS A 142 3.30 22.12 -3.88
CA CYS A 142 2.61 20.98 -3.26
C CYS A 142 2.00 20.07 -4.33
N ARG A 143 2.19 18.77 -4.18
CA ARG A 143 1.54 17.74 -5.00
C ARG A 143 0.74 16.79 -4.13
N GLY A 144 -0.42 16.37 -4.63
CA GLY A 144 -1.22 15.37 -3.92
C GLY A 144 -1.95 14.40 -4.82
N VAL A 145 -2.47 13.37 -4.19
CA VAL A 145 -3.30 12.37 -4.85
C VAL A 145 -4.49 12.01 -3.98
N ILE A 146 -5.69 12.01 -4.58
CA ILE A 146 -6.90 11.41 -4.02
C ILE A 146 -7.14 10.12 -4.78
N VAL A 147 -7.30 9.00 -4.07
CA VAL A 147 -7.52 7.70 -4.70
C VAL A 147 -8.98 7.31 -4.66
N ASP A 148 -9.54 6.94 -5.80
CA ASP A 148 -10.88 6.38 -5.88
C ASP A 148 -10.99 5.10 -5.04
N ASN A 149 -12.09 5.02 -4.31
CA ASN A 149 -12.37 3.95 -3.39
C ASN A 149 -13.78 3.42 -3.63
N LYS A 150 -13.94 2.09 -3.62
CA LYS A 150 -15.25 1.43 -3.74
C LYS A 150 -16.26 1.87 -2.67
N ARG A 151 -15.79 2.45 -1.55
CA ARG A 151 -16.61 2.99 -0.46
C ARG A 151 -17.19 4.36 -0.75
N PHE A 152 -16.68 5.07 -1.76
CA PHE A 152 -17.23 6.36 -2.15
C PHE A 152 -18.57 6.17 -2.85
N THR A 153 -19.53 7.04 -2.53
CA THR A 153 -20.77 7.22 -3.30
C THR A 153 -20.49 7.98 -4.60
N GLY A 154 -21.49 8.09 -5.48
CA GLY A 154 -21.38 8.96 -6.67
C GLY A 154 -21.17 10.43 -6.30
N GLU A 155 -21.78 10.88 -5.19
CA GLU A 155 -21.61 12.24 -4.68
C GLU A 155 -20.21 12.48 -4.12
N ASP A 156 -19.68 11.53 -3.33
CA ASP A 156 -18.31 11.61 -2.83
C ASP A 156 -17.31 11.73 -3.99
N ARG A 157 -17.47 10.92 -5.05
CA ARG A 157 -16.58 10.97 -6.22
C ARG A 157 -16.63 12.32 -6.92
N ARG A 158 -17.82 12.85 -7.20
CA ARG A 158 -17.96 14.17 -7.85
C ARG A 158 -17.31 15.28 -7.03
N MET A 159 -17.56 15.29 -5.72
CA MET A 159 -16.95 16.26 -4.81
C MET A 159 -15.42 16.16 -4.79
N LEU A 160 -14.87 14.95 -4.68
CA LEU A 160 -13.42 14.73 -4.63
C LEU A 160 -12.74 15.04 -5.97
N GLU A 161 -13.39 14.75 -7.09
CA GLU A 161 -12.95 15.14 -8.43
C GLU A 161 -12.96 16.65 -8.60
N GLU A 162 -14.00 17.34 -8.12
CA GLU A 162 -14.08 18.80 -8.13
C GLU A 162 -12.98 19.44 -7.26
N ILE A 163 -12.69 18.88 -6.08
CA ILE A 163 -11.55 19.30 -5.24
C ILE A 163 -10.24 19.13 -6.02
N ALA A 164 -10.02 17.99 -6.67
CA ALA A 164 -8.80 17.75 -7.45
C ALA A 164 -8.66 18.74 -8.61
N ILE A 165 -9.72 18.97 -9.39
CA ILE A 165 -9.74 19.91 -10.53
C ILE A 165 -9.39 21.34 -10.08
N ASN A 166 -9.93 21.77 -8.94
CA ASN A 166 -9.75 23.15 -8.46
C ASN A 166 -8.54 23.34 -7.53
N SER A 167 -7.84 22.25 -7.16
CA SER A 167 -6.83 22.22 -6.11
C SER A 167 -5.68 23.22 -6.31
N SER A 168 -5.17 23.38 -7.54
CA SER A 168 -4.08 24.34 -7.81
C SER A 168 -4.51 25.78 -7.52
N ALA A 169 -5.77 26.13 -7.77
CA ALA A 169 -6.29 27.48 -7.55
C ALA A 169 -6.73 27.71 -6.09
N SER A 170 -7.33 26.71 -5.44
CA SER A 170 -7.93 26.86 -4.10
C SER A 170 -6.98 26.50 -2.95
N LEU A 171 -6.03 25.59 -3.18
CA LEU A 171 -5.15 25.04 -2.14
C LEU A 171 -3.68 25.32 -2.39
N ASN A 172 -3.32 25.95 -3.53
CA ASN A 172 -1.94 26.07 -3.99
C ASN A 172 -1.22 24.70 -4.00
N CYS A 173 -1.95 23.64 -4.37
CA CYS A 173 -1.47 22.28 -4.42
C CYS A 173 -2.06 21.56 -5.62
N THR A 174 -1.25 20.90 -6.44
CA THR A 174 -1.73 20.14 -7.60
C THR A 174 -2.12 18.74 -7.17
N ILE A 175 -3.43 18.47 -7.10
CA ILE A 175 -3.98 17.19 -6.66
C ILE A 175 -4.57 16.43 -7.85
N SER A 176 -4.17 15.17 -8.03
CA SER A 176 -4.77 14.26 -9.01
C SER A 176 -5.80 13.34 -8.37
N PHE A 177 -6.95 13.12 -9.04
CA PHE A 177 -7.89 12.06 -8.68
C PHE A 177 -7.55 10.78 -9.46
N LEU A 178 -7.07 9.75 -8.75
CA LEU A 178 -6.61 8.50 -9.33
C LEU A 178 -7.72 7.46 -9.31
N ARG A 179 -8.12 6.99 -10.50
CA ARG A 179 -8.92 5.78 -10.68
C ARG A 179 -8.02 4.63 -11.13
N TRP A 180 -8.12 3.48 -10.47
CA TRP A 180 -7.15 2.38 -10.63
C TRP A 180 -6.99 1.86 -12.06
N ASP A 181 -8.05 1.95 -12.86
CA ASP A 181 -8.13 1.51 -14.25
C ASP A 181 -7.49 2.50 -15.24
N GLN A 182 -7.23 3.73 -14.81
CA GLN A 182 -6.66 4.79 -15.64
C GLN A 182 -5.13 4.88 -15.56
N TYR A 183 -4.50 4.15 -14.63
CA TYR A 183 -3.06 4.23 -14.38
C TYR A 183 -2.46 2.83 -14.31
N SER A 184 -1.38 2.60 -15.05
CA SER A 184 -0.54 1.42 -14.86
C SER A 184 0.05 1.40 -13.45
N PHE A 185 0.43 0.23 -12.96
CA PHE A 185 1.00 0.13 -11.61
C PHE A 185 2.28 1.00 -11.45
N ARG A 186 3.11 1.09 -12.49
CA ARG A 186 4.29 1.96 -12.47
C ARG A 186 3.93 3.45 -12.37
N GLU A 187 2.90 3.91 -13.07
CA GLU A 187 2.42 5.29 -12.97
C GLU A 187 1.84 5.59 -11.60
N GLN A 188 1.11 4.62 -11.02
CA GLN A 188 0.63 4.71 -9.64
C GLN A 188 1.82 4.93 -8.69
N LEU A 189 2.84 4.06 -8.74
CA LEU A 189 4.05 4.18 -7.90
C LEU A 189 4.71 5.56 -8.03
N ARG A 190 4.86 6.06 -9.27
CA ARG A 190 5.44 7.39 -9.54
C ARG A 190 4.61 8.52 -8.94
N LEU A 191 3.27 8.45 -9.08
CA LEU A 191 2.39 9.48 -8.56
C LEU A 191 2.48 9.54 -7.03
N PHE A 192 2.42 8.39 -6.35
CA PHE A 192 2.52 8.35 -4.89
C PHE A 192 3.89 8.83 -4.40
N SER A 193 5.00 8.40 -5.04
CA SER A 193 6.35 8.81 -4.62
C SER A 193 6.70 10.26 -4.87
N GLN A 194 5.88 10.96 -5.66
CA GLN A 194 6.01 12.39 -5.93
C GLN A 194 4.95 13.23 -5.20
N SER A 195 4.09 12.59 -4.41
CA SER A 195 3.02 13.28 -3.66
C SER A 195 3.47 13.64 -2.25
N ASP A 196 3.10 14.84 -1.83
CA ASP A 196 3.23 15.36 -0.47
C ASP A 196 1.97 15.07 0.35
N VAL A 197 0.81 15.02 -0.30
CA VAL A 197 -0.49 14.75 0.33
C VAL A 197 -1.15 13.54 -0.32
N TYR A 198 -1.64 12.61 0.48
CA TYR A 198 -2.39 11.45 0.03
C TYR A 198 -3.72 11.35 0.74
N VAL A 199 -4.81 11.36 -0.01
CA VAL A 199 -6.16 11.20 0.52
C VAL A 199 -6.73 9.85 0.10
N SER A 200 -7.19 9.08 1.08
CA SER A 200 -7.86 7.80 0.82
C SER A 200 -8.88 7.46 1.90
N SER A 201 -9.68 6.44 1.62
CA SER A 201 -10.51 5.74 2.59
C SER A 201 -9.96 4.33 2.83
N VAL A 202 -10.53 3.60 3.79
CA VAL A 202 -10.11 2.26 4.19
C VAL A 202 -10.03 1.26 3.03
N GLY A 203 -9.31 0.17 3.24
CA GLY A 203 -9.10 -0.89 2.26
C GLY A 203 -7.85 -0.69 1.43
N THR A 204 -7.85 -1.26 0.22
CA THR A 204 -6.67 -1.32 -0.66
C THR A 204 -6.11 0.05 -1.08
N GLY A 205 -6.90 1.12 -0.96
CA GLY A 205 -6.41 2.48 -1.14
C GLY A 205 -5.29 2.80 -0.14
N MET A 206 -5.51 2.59 1.15
CA MET A 206 -4.53 2.93 2.20
C MET A 206 -3.18 2.24 2.04
N THR A 207 -3.12 1.12 1.34
CA THR A 207 -1.90 0.32 1.18
C THR A 207 -0.85 0.97 0.29
N ARG A 208 -1.02 2.22 -0.14
CA ARG A 208 0.00 2.99 -0.88
C ARG A 208 0.57 4.14 -0.07
N ALA A 209 0.08 4.35 1.15
CA ALA A 209 0.50 5.43 2.03
C ALA A 209 2.02 5.49 2.19
N HIS A 210 2.67 4.35 2.43
CA HIS A 210 4.12 4.27 2.62
C HIS A 210 4.95 4.79 1.42
N LEU A 211 4.37 4.93 0.22
CA LEU A 211 5.12 5.35 -0.97
C LEU A 211 5.37 6.86 -0.98
N LEU A 212 4.69 7.61 -0.12
CA LEU A 212 4.85 9.05 -0.05
C LEU A 212 6.27 9.42 0.36
N ARG A 213 6.68 10.62 -0.05
CA ARG A 213 7.97 11.19 0.36
C ARG A 213 8.02 11.33 1.89
N PRO A 214 9.21 11.22 2.51
CA PRO A 214 9.41 11.58 3.91
C PRO A 214 8.82 12.97 4.23
N GLY A 215 8.05 13.07 5.31
CA GLY A 215 7.29 14.25 5.71
C GLY A 215 5.87 14.32 5.10
N GLY A 216 5.54 13.44 4.15
CA GLY A 216 4.24 13.40 3.49
C GLY A 216 3.08 13.18 4.46
N VAL A 217 1.91 13.62 4.04
CA VAL A 217 0.68 13.66 4.84
C VAL A 217 -0.35 12.71 4.26
N VAL A 218 -0.84 11.79 5.06
CA VAL A 218 -1.92 10.86 4.71
C VAL A 218 -3.21 11.31 5.40
N ILE A 219 -4.23 11.63 4.61
CA ILE A 219 -5.58 11.96 5.08
C ILE A 219 -6.45 10.72 4.90
N ASN A 220 -6.76 10.05 6.01
CA ASN A 220 -7.66 8.90 6.03
C ASN A 220 -9.09 9.37 6.31
N LEU A 221 -9.97 9.23 5.31
CA LEU A 221 -11.37 9.64 5.35
C LEU A 221 -12.28 8.66 6.11
N GLY A 222 -11.75 7.52 6.55
CA GLY A 222 -12.48 6.45 7.23
C GLY A 222 -13.57 5.80 6.37
N GLU A 223 -14.37 4.93 6.98
CA GLU A 223 -15.64 4.43 6.45
C GLU A 223 -16.74 4.51 7.52
N PHE A 224 -18.00 4.45 7.10
CA PHE A 224 -19.10 4.22 8.04
C PHE A 224 -19.29 2.73 8.27
N ILE A 225 -19.16 2.32 9.53
CA ILE A 225 -19.44 0.97 9.97
C ILE A 225 -20.84 0.98 10.57
N SER A 226 -21.74 0.22 9.95
CA SER A 226 -23.09 -0.05 10.48
C SER A 226 -23.01 -1.01 11.66
N MET A 227 -23.67 -0.67 12.77
CA MET A 227 -23.69 -1.44 14.01
C MET A 227 -25.08 -1.44 14.66
N GLY A 228 -25.51 -2.62 15.14
CA GLY A 228 -26.67 -2.79 16.01
C GLY A 228 -28.03 -2.70 15.31
N ASP A 229 -29.08 -2.84 16.13
CA ASP A 229 -30.48 -2.64 15.76
C ASP A 229 -31.16 -1.75 16.84
N PRO A 230 -31.66 -0.54 16.53
CA PRO A 230 -31.68 0.09 15.20
C PRO A 230 -30.28 0.43 14.71
N GLU A 231 -30.12 0.45 13.39
CA GLU A 231 -28.85 0.72 12.71
C GLU A 231 -28.23 2.05 13.18
N ARG A 232 -26.97 1.97 13.64
CA ARG A 232 -26.13 3.11 13.98
C ARG A 232 -24.86 3.07 13.16
N PHE A 233 -24.31 4.25 12.87
CA PHE A 233 -23.07 4.39 12.12
C PHE A 233 -21.95 4.92 13.00
N LEU A 234 -20.81 4.23 12.96
CA LEU A 234 -19.55 4.66 13.57
C LEU A 234 -18.56 5.00 12.47
N ALA A 235 -17.81 6.10 12.64
CA ALA A 235 -16.63 6.34 11.81
C ALA A 235 -15.54 5.32 12.18
N GLY A 236 -15.20 4.45 11.23
CA GLY A 236 -14.13 3.47 11.36
C GLY A 236 -12.91 3.87 10.55
N TYR A 237 -11.73 3.73 11.14
CA TYR A 237 -10.46 3.84 10.43
C TYR A 237 -9.77 2.48 10.47
N GLN A 238 -9.60 1.88 9.30
CA GLN A 238 -8.91 0.61 9.11
C GLN A 238 -7.69 0.82 8.22
N ASP A 239 -6.86 -0.22 8.11
CA ASP A 239 -5.65 -0.22 7.29
C ASP A 239 -4.63 0.86 7.68
N VAL A 240 -4.70 1.31 8.94
CA VAL A 240 -3.87 2.39 9.48
C VAL A 240 -2.39 1.99 9.55
N GLN A 241 -2.09 0.69 9.61
CA GLN A 241 -0.74 0.14 9.67
C GLN A 241 0.14 0.54 8.47
N PHE A 242 -0.45 0.88 7.32
CA PHE A 242 0.31 1.32 6.13
C PHE A 242 0.75 2.78 6.22
N ALA A 243 0.07 3.57 7.04
CA ALA A 243 0.38 4.98 7.26
C ALA A 243 1.16 5.15 8.57
N VAL A 244 0.63 4.60 9.67
CA VAL A 244 1.30 4.62 10.98
C VAL A 244 2.59 3.80 10.94
N GLY A 245 2.65 2.67 10.22
CA GLY A 245 3.87 1.87 10.07
C GLY A 245 5.03 2.62 9.41
N ALA A 246 4.77 3.69 8.67
CA ALA A 246 5.79 4.50 8.03
C ALA A 246 6.14 5.70 8.91
N ALA A 247 7.15 5.55 9.78
CA ALA A 247 7.54 6.56 10.79
C ALA A 247 7.86 7.95 10.21
N TYR A 248 8.12 8.03 8.91
CA TYR A 248 8.41 9.27 8.17
C TYR A 248 7.15 9.97 7.65
N LEU A 249 5.96 9.44 7.90
CA LEU A 249 4.70 10.04 7.46
C LEU A 249 3.91 10.66 8.60
N ASN A 250 3.10 11.64 8.24
CA ASN A 250 2.10 12.25 9.11
C ASN A 250 0.72 11.69 8.72
N VAL A 251 -0.12 11.39 9.70
CA VAL A 251 -1.45 10.82 9.44
C VAL A 251 -2.54 11.68 10.09
N PHE A 252 -3.48 12.17 9.29
CA PHE A 252 -4.70 12.81 9.74
C PHE A 252 -5.89 11.88 9.53
N TYR A 253 -6.56 11.54 10.61
CA TYR A 253 -7.85 10.86 10.57
C TYR A 253 -8.92 11.93 10.48
N TYR A 254 -9.51 12.11 9.29
CA TYR A 254 -10.46 13.17 9.07
C TYR A 254 -11.79 12.84 9.76
N PRO A 255 -12.11 13.49 10.89
CA PRO A 255 -13.33 13.19 11.60
C PRO A 255 -14.48 13.75 10.76
N ARG A 256 -15.36 12.88 10.29
CA ARG A 256 -16.60 13.26 9.62
C ARG A 256 -17.59 13.90 10.61
N LYS A 257 -17.20 14.96 11.35
CA LYS A 257 -17.99 15.71 12.35
C LYS A 257 -19.36 16.18 11.82
N LEU A 258 -19.46 16.30 10.51
CA LEU A 258 -20.70 16.57 9.78
C LEU A 258 -21.66 15.38 9.72
N TRP A 259 -21.49 14.27 10.45
CA TRP A 259 -22.40 13.13 10.37
C TRP A 259 -22.84 12.67 11.77
N ASN A 260 -24.15 12.45 11.97
CA ASN A 260 -24.67 11.92 13.23
C ASN A 260 -24.58 10.38 13.30
N VAL A 261 -24.89 9.79 14.46
CA VAL A 261 -24.89 8.33 14.68
C VAL A 261 -25.89 7.56 13.80
N PHE A 262 -26.73 8.26 13.03
CA PHE A 262 -27.67 7.67 12.06
C PHE A 262 -27.19 7.84 10.61
N GLY A 263 -25.92 8.21 10.40
CA GLY A 263 -25.35 8.35 9.06
C GLY A 263 -25.97 9.50 8.28
N ARG A 264 -26.46 10.55 8.95
CA ARG A 264 -27.04 11.73 8.30
C ARG A 264 -26.12 12.93 8.43
N LEU A 265 -25.97 13.68 7.34
CA LEU A 265 -25.21 14.92 7.34
C LEU A 265 -25.85 15.93 8.33
N ARG A 266 -25.10 16.36 9.34
CA ARG A 266 -25.37 17.54 10.15
C ARG A 266 -24.67 18.71 9.50
N LYS A 267 -25.43 19.76 9.17
CA LYS A 267 -24.83 21.06 8.88
C LYS A 267 -24.03 21.49 10.11
N GLU A 268 -22.76 21.83 9.92
CA GLU A 268 -22.01 22.51 10.96
C GLU A 268 -22.69 23.87 11.23
N PRO A 269 -22.84 24.28 12.51
CA PRO A 269 -23.06 25.69 12.78
C PRO A 269 -21.83 26.43 12.28
N ILE A 270 -22.03 27.31 11.30
CA ILE A 270 -21.00 28.25 10.87
C ILE A 270 -20.67 29.09 12.11
N LEU A 271 -19.45 28.95 12.62
CA LEU A 271 -18.89 29.82 13.66
C LEU A 271 -18.31 31.07 13.02
#